data_AF-A0A482TCA6-F1
#
_entry.id   AF-A0A482TCA6-F1
#
_cell.length_a   1.000
_cell.length_b   1.000
_cell.length_c   1.000
_cell.angle_alpha   90.00
_cell.angle_beta   90.00
_cell.angle_gamma   90.00
#
_symmetry.space_group_name_H-M   'P 1'
#
loop_
_entity.id
_entity.type
_entity.pdbx_description
1 polymer ?
#
loop_
_entity_poly.entity_id
_entity_poly.type
_entity_poly.pdbx_seq_one_letter_code
_entity_poly.pdbx_strand_id
1 'polypeptide(L)'
;MCTDHNRGRTYHLLRISTEPHRQVTRRDNTTNRIQRVLRNQLTERQRTALEAAYHAGFFQWPRETTGEGVAESLGVSPPTFHQHLRKAEQKVFDHLLSPVLPTQPPSPRTE
;
A
#
# COMPACT_ATOMS: atom_id res chain seq x y z
N MET A 1 27.76 49.73 -44.11
CA MET A 1 27.78 49.16 -42.75
C MET A 1 28.39 47.77 -42.85
N CYS A 2 29.71 47.68 -42.67
CA CYS A 2 30.45 46.41 -42.67
C CYS A 2 30.31 45.71 -41.30
N THR A 3 30.19 44.38 -41.33
CA THR A 3 30.67 43.30 -40.40
C THR A 3 30.58 43.56 -38.88
N ASP A 4 30.12 42.63 -38.02
CA ASP A 4 30.73 41.31 -37.85
C ASP A 4 29.99 40.46 -36.77
N HIS A 5 30.23 39.14 -36.83
CA HIS A 5 30.26 38.14 -35.74
C HIS A 5 29.04 37.91 -34.83
N ASN A 6 28.42 36.73 -34.96
CA ASN A 6 28.50 35.79 -33.84
C ASN A 6 28.48 34.33 -34.30
N ARG A 7 29.58 33.65 -33.94
CA ARG A 7 29.87 32.24 -34.17
C ARG A 7 29.06 31.35 -33.21
N GLY A 8 28.73 30.16 -33.69
CA GLY A 8 28.81 28.92 -32.91
C GLY A 8 27.90 28.78 -31.68
N ARG A 9 26.77 28.11 -31.86
CA ARG A 9 26.16 27.32 -30.77
C ARG A 9 25.83 25.93 -31.28
N THR A 10 26.83 25.06 -31.25
CA THR A 10 26.65 23.61 -31.25
C THR A 10 25.86 23.23 -30.00
N TYR A 11 24.61 22.81 -30.16
CA TYR A 11 23.89 22.13 -29.11
C TYR A 11 24.53 20.76 -28.91
N HIS A 12 25.35 20.63 -27.86
CA HIS A 12 25.78 19.32 -27.39
C HIS A 12 24.51 18.61 -26.90
N LEU A 13 24.02 17.66 -27.70
CA LEU A 13 23.00 16.72 -27.25
C LEU A 13 23.61 15.96 -26.07
N LEU A 14 23.16 16.32 -24.86
CA LEU A 14 23.39 15.52 -23.67
C LEU A 14 22.76 14.16 -23.96
N ARG A 15 23.59 13.11 -24.07
CA ARG A 15 23.12 11.73 -24.01
C ARG A 15 22.41 11.59 -22.68
N ILE A 16 21.08 11.61 -22.70
CA ILE A 16 20.29 11.11 -21.58
C ILE A 16 20.55 9.61 -21.59
N SER A 17 21.47 9.15 -20.75
CA SER A 17 21.57 7.73 -20.43
C SER A 17 20.25 7.32 -19.81
N THR A 18 19.43 6.60 -20.56
CA THR A 18 18.25 5.92 -20.02
C THR A 18 18.73 4.72 -19.22
N GLU A 19 19.06 4.94 -17.95
CA GLU A 19 19.16 3.82 -17.02
C GLU A 19 17.75 3.24 -16.86
N PRO A 20 17.53 1.94 -17.13
CA PRO A 20 16.25 1.32 -16.94
C PRO A 20 15.92 1.38 -15.45
N HIS A 21 14.97 2.26 -15.10
CA HIS A 21 14.49 2.39 -13.73
C HIS A 21 13.72 1.12 -13.36
N ARG A 22 14.45 0.09 -12.91
CA ARG A 22 13.88 -1.17 -12.43
C ARG A 22 13.17 -0.92 -11.09
N GLN A 23 11.95 -0.39 -11.16
CA GLN A 23 11.03 -0.20 -10.02
C GLN A 23 10.41 -1.51 -9.50
N VAL A 24 11.12 -2.64 -9.60
CA VAL A 24 10.58 -3.95 -9.21
C VAL A 24 10.69 -4.14 -7.68
N THR A 25 11.72 -3.59 -7.03
CA THR A 25 11.99 -3.89 -5.60
C THR A 25 11.02 -3.23 -4.59
N ARG A 26 10.45 -2.06 -4.91
CA ARG A 26 9.57 -1.34 -3.96
C ARG A 26 8.12 -1.84 -3.96
N ARG A 27 7.55 -2.14 -5.13
CA ARG A 27 6.18 -2.69 -5.23
C ARG A 27 6.10 -4.08 -4.62
N ASP A 28 7.12 -4.91 -4.85
CA ASP A 28 7.21 -6.25 -4.26
C ASP A 28 7.24 -6.20 -2.72
N ASN A 29 7.84 -5.15 -2.13
CA ASN A 29 7.87 -4.97 -0.69
C ASN A 29 6.49 -4.68 -0.10
N THR A 30 5.71 -3.78 -0.71
CA THR A 30 4.36 -3.44 -0.22
C THR A 30 3.42 -4.64 -0.27
N THR A 31 3.38 -5.37 -1.39
CA THR A 31 2.54 -6.57 -1.52
C THR A 31 2.92 -7.63 -0.50
N ASN A 32 4.22 -7.89 -0.31
CA ASN A 32 4.71 -8.82 0.71
C ASN A 32 4.35 -8.38 2.14
N ARG A 33 4.37 -7.07 2.43
CA ARG A 33 3.95 -6.53 3.73
C ARG A 33 2.47 -6.81 3.97
N ILE A 34 1.59 -6.55 3.00
CA ILE A 34 0.16 -6.86 3.10
C ILE A 34 -0.07 -8.36 3.30
N GLN A 35 0.56 -9.20 2.48
CA GLN A 35 0.44 -10.66 2.58
C GLN A 35 0.85 -11.18 3.97
N ARG A 36 1.91 -10.62 4.54
CA ARG A 36 2.36 -10.97 5.90
C ARG A 36 1.33 -10.55 6.96
N VAL A 37 0.63 -9.43 6.78
CA VAL A 37 -0.41 -8.98 7.71
C VAL A 37 -1.62 -9.90 7.65
N LEU A 38 -2.09 -10.20 6.43
CA LEU A 38 -3.23 -11.10 6.21
C LEU A 38 -2.98 -12.49 6.81
N ARG A 39 -1.75 -13.01 6.68
CA ARG A 39 -1.39 -14.34 7.19
C ARG A 39 -1.05 -14.40 8.68
N ASN A 40 -0.32 -13.40 9.19
CA ASN A 40 0.35 -13.53 10.50
C ASN A 40 -0.13 -12.53 11.55
N GLN A 41 -0.83 -11.47 11.17
CA GLN A 41 -1.23 -10.40 12.11
C GLN A 41 -2.73 -10.34 12.35
N LEU A 42 -3.55 -10.78 11.39
CA LEU A 42 -4.99 -10.93 11.59
C LEU A 42 -5.29 -12.19 12.41
N THR A 43 -6.29 -12.10 13.29
CA THR A 43 -6.88 -13.32 13.87
C THR A 43 -7.72 -14.02 12.80
N GLU A 44 -8.02 -15.31 13.02
CA GLU A 44 -8.89 -16.07 12.10
C GLU A 44 -10.17 -15.31 11.77
N ARG A 45 -10.92 -14.89 12.80
CA ARG A 45 -12.19 -14.17 12.64
C ARG A 45 -12.06 -12.83 11.90
N GLN A 46 -10.94 -12.13 12.10
CA GLN A 46 -10.66 -10.87 11.39
C GLN A 46 -10.39 -11.12 9.90
N ARG A 47 -9.57 -12.13 9.59
CA ARG A 47 -9.28 -12.55 8.22
C ARG A 47 -10.55 -13.03 7.52
N THR A 48 -11.30 -13.95 8.13
CA THR A 48 -12.54 -14.48 7.56
C THR A 48 -13.54 -13.35 7.27
N ALA A 49 -13.72 -12.39 8.19
CA ALA A 49 -14.62 -11.26 7.97
C ALA A 49 -14.17 -10.39 6.77
N LEU A 50 -12.88 -10.11 6.65
CA LEU A 50 -12.32 -9.31 5.57
C LEU A 50 -12.44 -10.02 4.21
N GLU A 51 -12.09 -11.30 4.14
CA GLU A 51 -12.19 -12.13 2.93
C GLU A 51 -13.64 -12.30 2.48
N ALA A 52 -14.55 -12.60 3.41
CA ALA A 52 -15.97 -12.74 3.10
C ALA A 52 -16.56 -11.42 2.59
N ALA A 53 -16.24 -10.28 3.23
CA ALA A 53 -16.68 -8.97 2.76
C ALA A 53 -16.16 -8.68 1.34
N TYR A 54 -14.89 -8.98 1.07
CA TYR A 54 -14.30 -8.77 -0.25
C TYR A 54 -14.96 -9.63 -1.34
N HIS A 55 -15.09 -10.94 -1.09
CA HIS A 55 -15.65 -11.88 -2.07
C HIS A 55 -17.16 -11.75 -2.24
N ALA A 56 -17.88 -11.26 -1.24
CA ALA A 56 -19.31 -11.01 -1.32
C ALA A 56 -19.65 -9.63 -1.93
N GLY A 57 -18.65 -8.90 -2.44
CA GLY A 57 -18.87 -7.61 -3.10
C GLY A 57 -19.34 -6.49 -2.16
N PHE A 58 -19.10 -6.61 -0.85
CA PHE A 58 -19.48 -5.62 0.17
C PHE A 58 -18.86 -4.23 -0.11
N PHE A 59 -17.67 -4.20 -0.70
CA PHE A 59 -16.93 -2.97 -1.02
C PHE A 59 -17.26 -2.38 -2.39
N GLN A 60 -18.10 -3.01 -3.20
CA GLN A 60 -18.40 -2.57 -4.57
C GLN A 60 -19.43 -1.45 -4.63
N TRP A 61 -19.49 -0.75 -5.76
CA TRP A 61 -20.59 0.15 -6.11
C TRP A 61 -21.18 -0.20 -7.48
N PRO A 62 -22.50 -0.48 -7.58
CA PRO A 62 -23.42 -0.73 -6.46
C PRO A 62 -22.97 -1.94 -5.62
N ARG A 63 -23.29 -1.96 -4.32
CA ARG A 63 -22.91 -3.09 -3.45
C ARG A 63 -23.68 -4.33 -3.88
N GLU A 64 -22.96 -5.44 -4.06
CA GLU A 64 -23.58 -6.74 -4.34
C GLU A 64 -24.21 -7.36 -3.09
N THR A 65 -23.69 -7.03 -1.91
CA THR A 65 -24.22 -7.52 -0.63
C THR A 65 -24.07 -6.49 0.49
N THR A 66 -24.93 -6.56 1.51
CA THR A 66 -24.91 -5.69 2.69
C THR A 66 -24.10 -6.31 3.84
N GLY A 67 -23.81 -5.53 4.89
CA GLY A 67 -23.11 -6.06 6.07
C GLY A 67 -23.91 -7.17 6.77
N GLU A 68 -25.23 -7.06 6.75
CA GLU A 68 -26.15 -8.07 7.25
C GLU A 68 -26.05 -9.37 6.44
N GLY A 69 -26.01 -9.29 5.11
CA GLY A 69 -25.86 -10.46 4.25
C GLY A 69 -24.53 -11.19 4.45
N VAL A 70 -23.42 -10.45 4.62
CA VAL A 70 -22.13 -11.07 4.96
C VAL A 70 -22.19 -11.69 6.35
N ALA A 71 -22.76 -11.01 7.34
CA ALA A 71 -22.85 -11.52 8.72
C ALA A 71 -23.66 -12.82 8.79
N GLU A 72 -24.77 -12.90 8.05
CA GLU A 72 -25.59 -14.10 7.92
C GLU A 72 -24.78 -15.27 7.33
N SER A 73 -24.02 -15.03 6.25
CA SER A 73 -23.16 -16.06 5.63
C SER A 73 -22.08 -16.61 6.58
N LEU A 74 -21.64 -15.79 7.54
CA LEU A 74 -20.63 -16.15 8.54
C LEU A 74 -21.23 -16.74 9.83
N GLY A 75 -22.56 -16.79 9.97
CA GLY A 75 -23.25 -17.24 11.18
C GLY A 75 -22.96 -16.36 12.40
N VAL A 76 -22.76 -15.06 12.21
CA VAL A 76 -22.51 -14.08 13.28
C VAL A 76 -23.51 -12.92 13.21
N SER A 77 -23.64 -12.16 14.29
CA SER A 77 -24.45 -10.94 14.27
C SER A 77 -23.79 -9.83 13.43
N PRO A 78 -24.57 -8.93 12.78
CA PRO A 78 -24.00 -7.81 12.03
C PRO A 78 -23.02 -6.94 12.85
N PRO A 79 -23.28 -6.61 14.13
CA PRO A 79 -22.30 -5.89 14.95
C PRO A 79 -20.98 -6.66 15.15
N THR A 80 -21.04 -7.99 15.29
CA THR A 80 -19.85 -8.84 15.43
C THR A 80 -19.04 -8.86 14.15
N PHE A 81 -19.70 -9.01 13.00
CA PHE A 81 -19.07 -8.90 11.69
C PHE A 81 -18.35 -7.55 11.53
N HIS A 82 -19.05 -6.44 11.76
CA HIS A 82 -18.46 -5.10 11.64
C HIS A 82 -17.30 -4.88 12.62
N GLN A 83 -17.38 -5.43 13.83
CA GLN A 83 -16.28 -5.36 14.79
C GLN A 83 -15.04 -6.11 14.28
N HIS A 84 -15.20 -7.31 13.72
CA HIS A 84 -14.10 -8.08 13.14
C HIS A 84 -13.52 -7.39 11.91
N LEU A 85 -14.38 -6.89 11.02
CA LEU A 85 -13.99 -6.18 9.81
C LEU A 85 -13.18 -4.92 10.15
N ARG A 86 -13.70 -4.05 11.03
CA ARG A 86 -13.02 -2.82 11.44
C ARG A 86 -11.64 -3.08 12.06
N LYS A 87 -11.52 -4.13 12.90
CA LYS A 87 -10.23 -4.52 13.48
C LYS A 87 -9.26 -5.06 12.43
N ALA A 88 -9.77 -5.78 11.43
CA ALA A 88 -8.96 -6.27 10.32
C ALA A 88 -8.43 -5.12 9.45
N GLU A 89 -9.32 -4.20 9.04
CA GLU A 89 -8.99 -3.00 8.27
C GLU A 89 -7.97 -2.13 9.00
N GLN A 90 -8.17 -1.89 10.30
CA GLN A 90 -7.23 -1.11 11.12
C GLN A 90 -5.82 -1.70 11.07
N LYS A 91 -5.66 -3.01 11.28
CA LYS A 91 -4.34 -3.66 11.21
C LYS A 91 -3.71 -3.54 9.82
N VAL A 92 -4.51 -3.70 8.77
CA VAL A 92 -4.03 -3.53 7.40
C VAL A 92 -3.55 -2.10 7.18
N PHE A 93 -4.31 -1.10 7.62
CA PHE A 93 -3.94 0.31 7.48
C PHE A 93 -2.73 0.68 8.32
N ASP A 94 -2.62 0.21 9.57
CA ASP A 94 -1.46 0.43 10.42
C ASP A 94 -0.19 -0.07 9.71
N HIS A 95 -0.25 -1.26 9.11
CA HIS A 95 0.89 -1.79 8.36
C HIS A 95 1.06 -1.19 6.96
N LEU A 96 0.09 -0.51 6.38
CA LEU A 96 0.25 0.14 5.08
C LEU A 96 0.78 1.56 5.22
N LEU A 97 0.24 2.30 6.19
CA LEU A 97 0.40 3.74 6.35
C LEU A 97 1.47 4.10 7.38
N SER A 98 1.85 3.19 8.29
CA SER A 98 2.93 3.49 9.24
C SER A 98 4.22 3.75 8.48
N PRO A 99 4.82 4.96 8.61
CA PRO A 99 6.11 5.25 8.02
C PRO A 99 7.12 4.27 8.63
N VAL A 100 7.94 3.65 7.79
CA VAL A 100 9.21 3.08 8.27
C VAL A 100 9.99 4.29 8.76
N LEU A 101 9.87 4.61 10.05
CA LEU A 101 10.80 5.52 10.70
C LEU A 101 12.17 4.89 10.48
N PRO A 102 13.12 5.56 9.80
CA PRO A 102 14.48 5.09 9.75
C PRO A 102 14.89 4.92 11.21
N THR A 103 15.25 3.70 11.59
CA THR A 103 15.78 3.41 12.90
C THR A 103 16.97 4.33 13.05
N GLN A 104 16.82 5.42 13.81
CA GLN A 104 17.95 6.29 14.15
C GLN A 104 18.98 5.36 14.77
N PRO A 105 20.19 5.23 14.19
CA PRO A 105 21.25 4.48 14.87
C PRO A 105 21.42 5.08 16.27
N PRO A 106 21.69 4.25 17.30
CA PRO A 106 21.78 4.74 18.67
C PRO A 106 22.72 5.94 18.69
N SER A 107 22.23 7.08 19.21
CA SER A 107 23.04 8.28 19.37
C SER A 107 24.38 7.87 20.00
N PRO A 108 25.53 8.29 19.44
CA PRO A 108 26.80 8.03 20.09
C PRO A 108 26.71 8.61 21.50
N ARG A 109 26.92 7.77 22.53
CA ARG A 109 27.09 8.28 23.88
C ARG A 109 28.31 9.20 23.82
N THR A 110 28.10 10.48 24.06
CA THR A 110 29.18 11.39 24.40
C THR A 110 29.74 10.90 25.73
N GLU A 111 30.93 10.30 25.70
CA GLU A 111 31.83 10.21 26.86
C GLU A 111 32.49 11.57 27.11
#